data_AF-A0A7W8B3K4-F1
#
_entry.id   AF-A0A7W8B3K4-F1
#
_cell.length_a   1.000
_cell.length_b   1.000
_cell.length_c   1.000
_cell.angle_alpha   90.00
_cell.angle_beta   90.00
_cell.angle_gamma   90.00
#
_symmetry.space_group_name_H-M   'P 1'
#
loop_
_entity.id
_entity.type
_entity.pdbx_description
1 polymer ?
#
loop_
_entity_poly.entity_id
_entity_poly.type
_entity_poly.pdbx_seq_one_letter_code
_entity_poly.pdbx_strand_id
1 'polypeptide(L)'
;MLAARYNTIARFVPGLLKAFTFEASAVGEPVLDAIGFVESLKGRRRPIQAWEVPAKVLTSAWRRLVFPPPPMPVGSVGKRALVVASAEDLRTALHRHEVFVPGLHKWGNPNARLLQDAAWEAARTRVCEELDLDPEARQDSWQVDRPPGPRAP
;
A
#
# COMPACT_ATOMS: atom_id res chain seq x y z
N MET A 1 19.60 4.82 -10.23
CA MET A 1 19.00 4.74 -8.88
C MET A 1 17.90 5.79 -8.75
N LEU A 2 16.70 5.46 -8.28
CA LEU A 2 15.55 6.39 -8.19
C LEU A 2 15.87 7.62 -7.32
N ALA A 3 16.76 7.47 -6.33
CA ALA A 3 17.28 8.55 -5.48
C ALA A 3 17.86 9.75 -6.26
N ALA A 4 18.45 9.52 -7.44
CA ALA A 4 19.00 10.58 -8.29
C ALA A 4 17.90 11.41 -9.00
N ARG A 5 16.66 10.93 -9.03
CA ARG A 5 15.53 11.56 -9.74
C ARG A 5 14.66 12.44 -8.84
N TYR A 6 15.13 12.80 -7.64
CA TYR A 6 14.38 13.61 -6.69
C TYR A 6 13.75 14.86 -7.32
N ASN A 7 14.49 15.63 -8.13
CA ASN A 7 13.97 16.88 -8.70
C ASN A 7 12.77 16.64 -9.63
N THR A 8 12.81 15.56 -10.42
CA THR A 8 11.70 15.16 -11.30
C THR A 8 10.49 14.72 -10.47
N ILE A 9 10.72 13.87 -9.47
CA ILE A 9 9.67 13.33 -8.60
C ILE A 9 9.01 14.45 -7.80
N ALA A 10 9.80 15.29 -7.13
CA ALA A 10 9.31 16.39 -6.30
C ALA A 10 8.51 17.43 -7.10
N ARG A 11 8.77 17.59 -8.40
CA ARG A 11 8.00 18.47 -9.29
C ARG A 11 6.69 17.81 -9.74
N PHE A 12 6.72 16.52 -10.03
CA PHE A 12 5.59 15.80 -10.63
C PHE A 12 4.55 15.35 -9.59
N VAL A 13 4.99 14.77 -8.48
CA VAL A 13 4.12 14.14 -7.47
C VAL A 13 3.01 15.08 -7.00
N PRO A 14 3.25 16.35 -6.64
CA PRO A 14 2.18 17.24 -6.19
C PRO A 14 1.09 17.49 -7.25
N GLY A 15 1.44 17.47 -8.54
CA GLY A 15 0.47 17.60 -9.62
C GLY A 15 -0.37 16.34 -9.78
N LEU A 16 0.27 15.17 -9.70
CA LEU A 16 -0.39 13.87 -9.75
C LEU A 16 -1.42 13.72 -8.63
N LEU A 17 -1.04 14.03 -7.39
CA LEU A 17 -1.90 13.88 -6.21
C LEU A 17 -3.11 14.81 -6.24
N LYS A 18 -3.00 15.97 -6.89
CA LYS A 18 -4.11 16.90 -7.07
C LYS A 18 -5.05 16.52 -8.20
N ALA A 19 -4.55 15.81 -9.21
CA ALA A 19 -5.32 15.45 -10.38
C ALA A 19 -6.26 14.26 -10.14
N PHE A 20 -5.95 13.42 -9.15
CA PHE A 20 -6.68 12.18 -8.89
C PHE A 20 -7.04 12.04 -7.42
N THR A 21 -8.22 11.48 -7.15
CA THR A 21 -8.58 11.00 -5.82
C THR A 21 -8.14 9.55 -5.70
N PHE A 22 -7.25 9.28 -4.76
CA PHE A 22 -6.74 7.94 -4.49
C PHE A 22 -7.55 7.30 -3.36
N GLU A 23 -7.88 6.03 -3.54
CA GLU A 23 -8.41 5.13 -2.51
C GLU A 23 -7.44 3.97 -2.31
N ALA A 24 -7.55 3.26 -1.20
CA ALA A 24 -6.69 2.14 -0.88
C ALA A 24 -7.46 0.99 -0.23
N SER A 25 -6.93 -0.22 -0.40
CA SER A 25 -7.28 -1.33 0.49
C SER A 25 -6.59 -1.14 1.85
N ALA A 26 -6.97 -1.94 2.85
CA ALA A 26 -6.34 -1.92 4.17
C ALA A 26 -4.80 -2.09 4.12
N VAL A 27 -4.27 -2.78 3.11
CA VAL A 27 -2.82 -2.95 2.91
C VAL A 27 -2.18 -1.69 2.32
N GLY A 28 -2.90 -0.92 1.50
CA GLY A 28 -2.42 0.29 0.84
C GLY A 28 -2.57 1.57 1.68
N GLU A 29 -3.37 1.57 2.74
CA GLU A 29 -3.57 2.73 3.62
C GLU A 29 -2.25 3.37 4.12
N PRO A 30 -1.25 2.60 4.61
CA PRO A 30 0.02 3.19 5.05
C PRO A 30 0.77 3.94 3.93
N VAL A 31 0.54 3.57 2.66
CA VAL A 31 1.14 4.24 1.49
C VAL A 31 0.47 5.59 1.24
N LEU A 32 -0.85 5.66 1.37
CA LEU A 32 -1.57 6.93 1.31
C LEU A 32 -1.18 7.86 2.45
N ASP A 33 -1.02 7.33 3.67
CA ASP A 33 -0.51 8.11 4.82
C ASP A 33 0.87 8.70 4.53
N ALA A 34 1.77 7.89 3.95
CA ALA A 34 3.13 8.34 3.61
C ALA A 34 3.13 9.44 2.54
N ILE A 35 2.28 9.30 1.54
CA ILE A 35 2.12 10.29 0.47
C ILE A 35 1.47 11.58 0.98
N GLY A 36 0.42 11.48 1.79
CA GLY A 36 -0.23 12.62 2.44
C GLY A 36 0.72 13.36 3.38
N PHE A 37 1.56 12.61 4.11
CA PHE A 37 2.64 13.21 4.90
C PHE A 37 3.61 13.99 4.00
N VAL A 38 4.07 13.42 2.89
CA VAL A 38 4.96 14.11 1.93
C VAL A 38 4.32 15.38 1.38
N GLU A 39 3.03 15.36 1.05
CA GLU A 39 2.31 16.56 0.59
C GLU A 39 2.30 17.66 1.67
N SER A 40 2.09 17.29 2.94
CA SER A 40 2.13 18.22 4.07
C SER A 40 3.50 18.89 4.28
N LEU A 41 4.58 18.30 3.74
CA LEU A 41 5.93 18.88 3.83
C LEU A 41 6.16 20.05 2.86
N LYS A 42 5.20 20.33 1.97
CA LYS A 42 5.28 21.48 1.05
C LYS A 42 5.16 22.78 1.85
N GLY A 43 6.14 23.67 1.72
CA GLY A 43 6.18 24.94 2.45
C GLY A 43 6.52 24.83 3.95
N ARG A 44 6.66 23.61 4.49
CA ARG A 44 7.07 23.38 5.87
C ARG A 44 8.49 23.92 6.12
N ARG A 45 8.61 24.82 7.09
CA ARG A 45 9.87 25.46 7.52
C ARG A 45 10.54 24.76 8.71
N ARG A 46 9.75 24.12 9.59
CA ARG A 46 10.28 23.41 10.76
C ARG A 46 10.91 22.06 10.37
N PRO A 47 11.98 21.63 11.05
CA PRO A 47 12.57 20.30 10.84
C PRO A 47 11.53 19.18 10.98
N ILE A 48 11.76 18.08 10.27
CA ILE A 48 10.94 16.87 10.35
C ILE A 48 11.51 16.01 11.47
N GLN A 49 10.68 15.65 12.45
CA GLN A 49 11.07 14.75 13.53
C GLN A 49 10.89 13.31 13.08
N ALA A 50 11.76 12.41 13.54
CA ALA A 50 11.73 11.01 13.12
C ALA A 50 10.40 10.30 13.44
N TRP A 51 9.78 10.64 14.58
CA TRP A 51 8.49 10.06 15.01
C TRP A 51 7.29 10.52 14.18
N GLU A 52 7.42 11.63 13.42
CA GLU A 52 6.36 12.10 12.51
C GLU A 52 6.35 11.29 11.21
N VAL A 53 7.44 10.59 10.89
CA VAL A 53 7.58 9.91 9.60
C VAL A 53 6.81 8.60 9.62
N PRO A 54 5.87 8.37 8.69
CA PRO A 54 5.17 7.09 8.55
C PRO A 54 6.13 6.03 7.98
N ALA A 55 7.01 5.52 8.84
CA ALA A 55 8.12 4.65 8.45
C ALA A 55 7.70 3.20 8.12
N LYS A 56 6.43 2.84 8.31
CA LYS A 56 5.92 1.48 8.09
C LYS A 56 6.13 1.01 6.65
N VAL A 57 5.94 1.90 5.67
CA VAL A 57 6.10 1.59 4.24
C VAL A 57 7.55 1.47 3.79
N LEU A 58 8.48 2.07 4.53
CA LEU A 58 9.87 2.15 4.11
C LEU A 58 10.56 0.78 4.21
N THR A 59 11.18 0.36 3.11
CA THR A 59 12.11 -0.77 3.09
C THR A 59 13.34 -0.50 3.96
N SER A 60 14.08 -1.55 4.35
CA SER A 60 15.31 -1.41 5.14
C SER A 60 16.34 -0.50 4.48
N ALA A 61 16.45 -0.55 3.15
CA ALA A 61 17.34 0.30 2.37
C ALA A 61 16.92 1.78 2.46
N TRP A 62 15.63 2.07 2.28
CA TRP A 62 15.11 3.43 2.38
C TRP A 62 15.18 3.98 3.80
N ARG A 63 14.94 3.15 4.82
CA ARG A 63 15.07 3.58 6.22
C ARG A 63 16.47 4.13 6.54
N ARG A 64 17.54 3.53 6.00
CA ARG A 64 18.91 4.02 6.19
C ARG A 64 19.16 5.39 5.54
N LEU A 65 18.45 5.69 4.46
CA LEU A 65 18.56 6.98 3.75
C LEU A 65 17.65 8.06 4.35
N VAL A 66 16.49 7.66 4.86
CA VAL A 66 15.52 8.55 5.54
C VAL A 66 15.98 8.88 6.95
N PHE A 67 16.58 7.93 7.66
CA PHE A 67 17.15 8.09 9.00
C PHE A 67 18.66 7.85 8.94
N PRO A 68 19.43 8.80 8.40
CA PRO A 68 20.88 8.65 8.25
C PRO A 68 21.56 8.48 9.61
N PRO A 69 22.57 7.60 9.71
CA PRO A 69 23.36 7.43 10.92
C PRO A 69 24.26 8.66 11.19
N PRO A 70 24.85 8.77 12.40
CA PRO A 70 25.86 9.79 12.72
C PRO A 70 26.99 9.85 11.68
N PRO A 71 27.62 11.03 11.42
CA PRO A 71 27.63 12.25 12.24
C PRO A 71 26.45 13.20 12.00
N MET A 72 25.43 12.79 11.23
CA MET A 72 24.22 13.59 11.07
C MET A 72 23.53 13.80 12.43
N PRO A 73 22.95 14.98 12.72
CA PRO A 73 22.28 15.22 14.00
C PRO A 73 21.22 14.16 14.27
N VAL A 74 21.20 13.61 15.48
CA VAL A 74 20.21 12.62 15.92
C VAL A 74 18.81 13.16 15.66
N GLY A 75 17.97 12.37 14.96
CA GLY A 75 16.62 12.78 14.57
C GLY A 75 16.53 13.52 13.23
N SER A 76 17.65 13.72 12.51
CA SER A 76 17.63 14.28 11.16
C SER A 76 16.92 13.34 10.19
N VAL A 77 15.88 13.84 9.52
CA VAL A 77 15.17 13.10 8.47
C VAL A 77 15.66 13.56 7.10
N GLY A 78 16.12 12.59 6.30
CA GLY A 78 16.48 12.77 4.90
C GLY A 78 15.25 13.06 4.03
N LYS A 79 14.77 14.31 4.00
CA LYS A 79 13.57 14.73 3.25
C LYS A 79 13.56 14.25 1.79
N ARG A 80 14.71 14.33 1.10
CA ARG A 80 14.80 13.89 -0.31
C ARG A 80 14.59 12.39 -0.45
N ALA A 81 15.20 11.60 0.45
CA ALA A 81 15.02 10.16 0.46
C ALA A 81 13.57 9.78 0.77
N LEU A 82 12.94 10.47 1.72
CA LEU A 82 11.55 10.24 2.08
C LEU A 82 10.61 10.48 0.88
N VAL A 83 10.76 11.62 0.19
CA VAL A 83 9.94 11.95 -1.00
C VAL A 83 10.08 10.89 -2.09
N VAL A 84 11.30 10.42 -2.35
CA VAL A 84 11.54 9.41 -3.39
C VAL A 84 10.99 8.05 -2.96
N ALA A 85 11.22 7.64 -1.71
CA ALA A 85 10.72 6.38 -1.17
C ALA A 85 9.19 6.31 -1.22
N SER A 86 8.49 7.33 -0.73
CA SER A 86 7.03 7.38 -0.76
C SER A 86 6.48 7.33 -2.20
N ALA A 87 7.14 7.99 -3.15
CA ALA A 87 6.75 7.94 -4.56
C ALA A 87 6.98 6.55 -5.19
N GLU A 88 8.05 5.85 -4.80
CA GLU A 88 8.32 4.47 -5.22
C GLU A 88 7.28 3.50 -4.65
N ASP A 89 6.94 3.65 -3.37
CA ASP A 89 5.91 2.87 -2.69
C ASP A 89 4.55 3.10 -3.33
N LEU A 90 4.16 4.36 -3.61
CA LEU A 90 2.92 4.68 -4.32
C LEU A 90 2.86 4.01 -5.69
N ARG A 91 3.95 4.08 -6.47
CA ARG A 91 4.02 3.42 -7.78
C ARG A 91 3.83 1.91 -7.64
N THR A 92 4.46 1.29 -6.64
CA THR A 92 4.37 -0.15 -6.41
C THR A 92 2.96 -0.54 -5.98
N ALA A 93 2.35 0.21 -5.05
CA ALA A 93 0.99 -0.01 -4.57
C ALA A 93 -0.05 0.16 -5.69
N LEU A 94 0.13 1.13 -6.59
CA LEU A 94 -0.69 1.28 -7.80
C LEU A 94 -0.60 0.06 -8.72
N HIS A 95 0.62 -0.47 -8.92
CA HIS A 95 0.82 -1.68 -9.74
C HIS A 95 0.23 -2.94 -9.12
N ARG A 96 0.14 -3.01 -7.79
CA ARG A 96 -0.48 -4.11 -7.05
C ARG A 96 -1.97 -3.91 -6.81
N HIS A 97 -2.53 -2.78 -7.24
CA HIS A 97 -3.90 -2.36 -6.94
C HIS A 97 -4.21 -2.32 -5.43
N GLU A 98 -3.19 -2.11 -4.58
CA GLU A 98 -3.35 -1.84 -3.15
C GLU A 98 -3.79 -0.38 -2.94
N VAL A 99 -3.37 0.50 -3.83
CA VAL A 99 -3.85 1.88 -4.01
C VAL A 99 -4.40 1.99 -5.42
N PHE A 100 -5.52 2.70 -5.59
CA PHE A 100 -6.20 2.82 -6.87
C PHE A 100 -6.92 4.17 -6.99
N VAL A 101 -7.33 4.49 -8.22
CA VAL A 101 -8.12 5.68 -8.54
C VAL A 101 -9.46 5.22 -9.12
N PRO A 102 -10.58 5.38 -8.40
CA PRO A 102 -11.89 4.95 -8.87
C PRO A 102 -12.21 5.47 -10.28
N GLY A 103 -12.82 4.61 -11.10
CA GLY A 103 -13.22 4.95 -12.47
C GLY A 103 -12.10 4.89 -13.53
N LEU A 104 -10.82 4.74 -13.15
CA LEU A 104 -9.76 4.48 -14.13
C LEU A 104 -9.75 3.02 -14.57
N HIS A 105 -9.42 2.77 -15.84
CA HIS A 105 -9.33 1.39 -16.35
C HIS A 105 -8.10 0.67 -15.80
N LYS A 106 -6.89 1.18 -16.07
CA LYS A 106 -5.63 0.51 -15.71
C LYS A 106 -5.30 0.60 -14.21
N TRP A 107 -5.70 1.68 -13.56
CA TRP A 107 -5.34 1.98 -12.16
C TRP A 107 -6.57 2.03 -11.25
N GLY A 108 -7.71 1.51 -11.72
CA GLY A 108 -8.94 1.47 -10.96
C GLY A 108 -8.96 0.41 -9.88
N ASN A 109 -10.02 0.47 -9.07
CA ASN A 109 -10.33 -0.56 -8.11
C ASN A 109 -10.56 -1.89 -8.85
N PRO A 110 -9.74 -2.93 -8.65
CA PRO A 110 -9.88 -4.22 -9.34
C PRO A 110 -11.19 -4.91 -8.94
N ASN A 111 -11.71 -4.60 -7.75
CA ASN A 111 -12.90 -5.19 -7.18
C ASN A 111 -14.18 -4.44 -7.57
N ALA A 112 -14.09 -3.33 -8.31
CA ALA A 112 -15.26 -2.51 -8.66
C ALA A 112 -16.33 -3.25 -9.49
N ARG A 113 -15.96 -4.37 -10.14
CA ARG A 113 -16.88 -5.19 -10.93
C ARG A 113 -17.31 -6.48 -10.21
N LEU A 114 -16.84 -6.71 -9.00
CA LEU A 114 -17.26 -7.88 -8.24
C LEU A 114 -18.71 -7.74 -7.83
N LEU A 115 -19.45 -8.83 -7.99
CA LEU A 115 -20.82 -8.94 -7.50
C LEU A 115 -20.81 -8.75 -5.98
N GLN A 116 -21.68 -7.86 -5.49
CA GLN A 116 -21.81 -7.57 -4.08
C GLN A 116 -23.04 -8.27 -3.52
N ASP A 117 -22.91 -8.81 -2.31
CA ASP A 117 -23.97 -9.34 -1.44
C ASP A 117 -25.13 -10.02 -2.20
N ALA A 118 -26.24 -9.30 -2.41
CA ALA A 118 -27.44 -9.84 -3.04
C ALA A 118 -27.22 -10.31 -4.48
N ALA A 119 -26.40 -9.58 -5.26
CA ALA A 119 -26.08 -9.96 -6.63
C ALA A 119 -25.16 -11.19 -6.68
N TRP A 120 -24.28 -11.35 -5.68
CA TRP A 120 -23.47 -12.56 -5.53
C TRP A 120 -24.34 -13.75 -5.12
N GLU A 121 -25.16 -13.62 -4.07
CA GLU A 121 -26.02 -14.72 -3.62
C GLU A 121 -27.00 -15.20 -4.69
N ALA A 122 -27.55 -14.29 -5.51
CA ALA A 122 -28.40 -14.64 -6.64
C ALA A 122 -27.66 -15.40 -7.76
N ALA A 123 -26.37 -15.15 -7.95
CA ALA A 123 -25.54 -15.80 -8.96
C ALA A 123 -24.78 -17.02 -8.45
N ARG A 124 -24.66 -17.19 -7.13
CA ARG A 124 -23.76 -18.14 -6.45
C ARG A 124 -23.95 -19.57 -6.92
N THR A 125 -25.17 -20.10 -6.89
CA THR A 125 -25.46 -21.49 -7.29
C THR A 125 -24.96 -21.77 -8.71
N ARG A 126 -25.32 -20.89 -9.66
CA ARG A 126 -24.91 -21.03 -11.05
C ARG A 126 -23.39 -20.95 -11.21
N VAL A 127 -22.74 -19.99 -10.56
CA VAL A 127 -21.28 -19.83 -10.65
C VAL A 127 -20.55 -21.03 -10.04
N CYS A 128 -21.06 -21.57 -8.93
CA CYS A 128 -20.52 -22.77 -8.30
C CYS A 128 -20.65 -24.00 -9.21
N GLU A 129 -21.82 -24.21 -9.83
CA GLU A 129 -22.02 -25.28 -10.82
C GLU A 129 -21.09 -25.14 -12.03
N GLU A 130 -20.92 -23.93 -12.58
CA GLU A 130 -20.02 -23.67 -13.72
C GLU A 130 -18.54 -23.91 -13.37
N LEU A 131 -18.15 -23.72 -12.11
CA LEU A 131 -16.78 -23.88 -11.62
C LEU A 131 -16.51 -25.26 -10.98
N ASP A 132 -17.48 -26.17 -11.00
CA ASP A 132 -17.42 -27.48 -10.32
C ASP A 132 -17.13 -27.36 -8.81
N LEU A 133 -17.75 -26.36 -8.17
CA LEU A 133 -17.64 -26.07 -6.74
C LEU A 133 -18.97 -26.35 -6.05
N ASP A 134 -18.91 -26.80 -4.79
CA ASP A 134 -20.10 -26.99 -3.96
C ASP A 134 -20.66 -25.62 -3.51
N PRO A 135 -21.92 -25.28 -3.87
CA PRO A 135 -22.53 -24.01 -3.49
C PRO A 135 -22.76 -23.88 -1.97
N GLU A 136 -22.83 -24.96 -1.20
CA GLU A 136 -23.04 -24.95 0.25
C GLU A 136 -21.74 -25.06 1.07
N ALA A 137 -20.56 -25.10 0.44
CA ALA A 137 -19.28 -25.22 1.13
C ALA A 137 -19.09 -24.10 2.16
N ARG A 138 -19.36 -24.44 3.43
CA ARG A 138 -19.18 -23.58 4.61
C ARG A 138 -17.68 -23.41 4.84
N GLN A 139 -17.24 -22.23 5.26
CA GLN A 139 -15.83 -21.88 5.58
C GLN A 139 -15.16 -22.72 6.69
N ASP A 140 -15.74 -23.84 7.13
CA ASP A 140 -15.27 -24.66 8.25
C ASP A 140 -14.26 -25.77 7.86
N SER A 141 -13.85 -25.89 6.59
CA SER A 141 -13.01 -27.01 6.14
C SER A 141 -11.49 -26.75 6.08
N TRP A 142 -10.98 -25.66 6.67
CA TRP A 142 -9.51 -25.48 6.82
C TRP A 142 -8.90 -26.18 8.06
N GLN A 143 -9.61 -27.14 8.67
CA GLN A 143 -9.06 -28.03 9.70
C GLN A 143 -9.12 -29.50 9.28
N VAL A 144 -8.48 -29.88 8.19
CA VAL A 144 -8.03 -31.28 8.00
C VAL A 144 -6.58 -31.20 7.51
N ASP A 145 -5.68 -31.92 8.18
CA ASP A 145 -4.22 -31.97 7.97
C ASP A 145 -3.32 -31.11 8.88
N ARG A 146 -3.65 -31.01 10.18
CA ARG A 146 -2.59 -30.84 11.20
C ARG A 146 -2.02 -32.24 11.53
N PRO A 147 -0.75 -32.57 11.23
CA PRO A 147 -0.17 -33.85 11.63
C PRO A 147 -0.18 -33.96 13.17
N PRO A 148 -0.33 -35.18 13.74
CA PRO A 148 -0.30 -35.35 15.18
C PRO A 148 1.02 -34.83 15.74
N GLY A 149 0.93 -33.88 16.68
CA GLY A 149 2.08 -33.33 17.38
C GLY A 149 2.86 -34.42 18.12
N PRO A 150 4.16 -34.20 18.39
CA PRO A 150 5.01 -35.22 18.99
C PRO A 150 4.46 -35.66 20.34
N ARG A 151 4.31 -36.98 20.54
CA ARG A 151 4.17 -37.56 21.87
C ARG A 151 5.49 -37.37 22.61
N ALA A 152 5.42 -36.83 23.81
CA ALA A 152 6.53 -36.75 24.75
C ALA A 152 6.03 -37.13 26.14
N PRO A 153 6.94 -37.57 27.03
CA PRO A 153 8.01 -38.55 26.83
C PRO A 153 7.58 -39.98 27.19
#